data_AF-A0A484BYU0-F1
#
_entry.id   AF-A0A484BYU0-F1
#
_cell.length_a   1.000
_cell.length_b   1.000
_cell.length_c   1.000
_cell.angle_alpha   90.00
_cell.angle_beta   90.00
_cell.angle_gamma   90.00
#
_symmetry.space_group_name_H-M   'P 1'
#
loop_
_entity.id
_entity.type
_entity.pdbx_description
1 polymer ?
#
loop_
_entity_poly.entity_id
_entity_poly.type
_entity_poly.pdbx_seq_one_letter_code
_entity_poly.pdbx_strand_id
1 'polypeptide(L)'
;MSVIIVFAGCNFFDDSITVMTLCEGHEKIKRGLIVSLVMNTVAYIPVVTGFYGTYRNHILKLQQFIITMMAYFFGKIVLSKFLVLFELSKVELIISYQLCIITSGLCFVFAIPLTVKLLEKENEPESEIQV
;
A
#
# COMPACT_ATOMS: atom_id res chain seq x y z
N MET A 1 -5.61 -2.28 -12.68
CA MET A 1 -6.79 -1.93 -11.85
C MET A 1 -7.06 -2.93 -10.73
N SER A 2 -7.10 -4.25 -10.99
CA SER A 2 -7.37 -5.28 -9.97
C SER A 2 -6.46 -5.22 -8.73
N VAL A 3 -5.17 -4.95 -8.93
CA VAL A 3 -4.18 -4.82 -7.83
C VAL A 3 -4.50 -3.66 -6.88
N ILE A 4 -4.99 -2.54 -7.41
CA ILE A 4 -5.32 -1.34 -6.62
C ILE A 4 -6.55 -1.61 -5.73
N ILE A 5 -7.54 -2.33 -6.27
CA ILE A 5 -8.75 -2.73 -5.54
C ILE A 5 -8.40 -3.69 -4.41
N VAL A 6 -7.58 -4.71 -4.68
CA VAL A 6 -7.15 -5.68 -3.66
C VAL A 6 -6.38 -4.99 -2.53
N PHE A 7 -5.47 -4.08 -2.86
CA PHE A 7 -4.77 -3.29 -1.85
C PHE A 7 -5.73 -2.46 -0.99
N ALA A 8 -6.67 -1.74 -1.61
CA ALA A 8 -7.64 -0.93 -0.87
C ALA A 8 -8.48 -1.78 0.10
N GLY A 9 -8.89 -2.99 -0.32
CA GLY A 9 -9.61 -3.93 0.53
C GLY A 9 -8.77 -4.42 1.73
N CYS A 10 -7.51 -4.79 1.52
CA CYS A 10 -6.63 -5.19 2.62
C CYS A 10 -6.33 -4.03 3.58
N ASN A 11 -6.12 -2.82 3.06
CA ASN A 11 -5.88 -1.63 3.88
C ASN A 11 -7.12 -1.29 4.75
N PHE A 12 -8.33 -1.47 4.22
CA PHE A 12 -9.57 -1.30 4.98
C PHE A 12 -9.73 -2.35 6.10
N PHE A 13 -9.42 -3.61 5.80
CA PHE A 13 -9.48 -4.68 6.79
C PHE A 13 -8.49 -4.45 7.94
N ASP A 14 -7.27 -4.04 7.59
CA ASP A 14 -6.24 -3.73 8.57
C ASP A 14 -6.56 -2.49 9.43
N ASP A 15 -7.18 -1.47 8.84
CA ASP A 15 -7.74 -0.34 9.59
C ASP A 15 -8.78 -0.78 10.61
N SER A 16 -9.70 -1.66 10.20
CA SER A 16 -10.78 -2.16 11.07
C SER A 16 -10.23 -2.88 12.30
N ILE A 17 -9.23 -3.76 12.10
CA ILE A 17 -8.56 -4.48 13.19
C ILE A 17 -7.74 -3.53 14.07
N THR A 18 -7.06 -2.55 13.47
CA THR A 18 -6.28 -1.54 14.21
C THR A 18 -7.19 -0.72 15.13
N VAL A 19 -8.35 -0.27 14.65
CA VAL A 19 -9.33 0.48 15.45
C VAL A 19 -9.88 -0.36 16.60
N MET A 20 -10.30 -1.60 16.32
CA MET A 20 -10.82 -2.51 17.36
C MET A 20 -9.77 -2.74 18.46
N THR A 21 -8.52 -2.95 18.06
CA THR A 21 -7.42 -3.17 18.99
C THR A 21 -7.04 -1.90 19.77
N LEU A 22 -7.20 -0.71 19.18
CA LEU A 22 -6.94 0.56 19.84
C LEU A 22 -7.91 0.80 21.01
N CYS A 23 -9.17 0.41 20.84
CA CYS A 23 -10.20 0.49 21.88
C CYS A 23 -9.88 -0.40 23.09
N GLU A 24 -9.25 -1.55 22.86
CA GLU A 24 -8.99 -2.58 23.88
C GLU A 24 -7.54 -2.62 24.40
N GLY A 25 -6.62 -1.87 23.79
CA GLY A 25 -5.17 -2.00 24.02
C GLY A 25 -4.61 -1.18 25.18
N HIS A 26 -3.42 -1.55 25.66
CA HIS A 26 -2.64 -0.78 26.63
C HIS A 26 -2.01 0.50 26.03
N GLU A 27 -1.81 1.56 26.84
CA GLU A 27 -1.38 2.90 26.38
C GLU A 27 -0.12 2.92 25.49
N LYS A 28 0.86 2.06 25.77
CA LYS A 28 2.12 2.03 25.00
C LYS A 28 1.91 1.59 23.55
N ILE A 29 0.92 0.73 23.31
CA ILE A 29 0.59 0.20 21.98
C ILE A 29 -0.36 1.13 21.25
N LYS A 30 -1.21 1.87 21.98
CA LYS A 30 -2.11 2.87 21.39
C LYS A 30 -1.36 3.85 20.49
N ARG A 31 -0.15 4.28 20.87
CA ARG A 31 0.66 5.18 20.02
C ARG A 31 1.04 4.53 18.69
N GLY A 32 1.52 3.29 18.70
CA GLY A 32 1.85 2.56 17.47
C GLY A 32 0.62 2.26 16.60
N LEU A 33 -0.51 1.95 17.22
CA LEU A 33 -1.78 1.75 16.52
C LEU A 33 -2.32 3.04 15.91
N ILE A 34 -2.18 4.19 16.59
CA ILE A 34 -2.54 5.50 16.02
C ILE A 34 -1.66 5.81 14.80
N VAL A 35 -0.35 5.52 14.86
CA VAL A 35 0.53 5.68 13.70
C VAL A 35 0.08 4.78 12.54
N SER A 36 -0.30 3.53 12.83
CA SER A 36 -0.83 2.60 11.82
C SER A 36 -2.10 3.16 11.16
N LEU A 37 -3.04 3.65 11.97
CA LEU A 37 -4.29 4.24 11.51
C LEU A 37 -4.05 5.44 10.56
N VAL A 38 -3.14 6.33 10.95
CA VAL A 38 -2.77 7.49 10.12
C VAL A 38 -2.14 7.02 8.81
N MET A 39 -1.23 6.05 8.86
CA MET A 39 -0.59 5.51 7.66
C MET A 39 -1.60 4.88 6.69
N ASN A 40 -2.51 4.06 7.19
CA ASN A 40 -3.55 3.41 6.40
C ASN A 40 -4.52 4.44 5.80
N THR A 41 -4.90 5.47 6.57
CA THR A 41 -5.74 6.56 6.08
C THR A 41 -5.04 7.32 4.94
N VAL A 42 -3.75 7.66 5.13
CA VAL A 42 -2.95 8.36 4.11
C VAL A 42 -2.74 7.50 2.87
N ALA A 43 -2.69 6.17 3.01
CA ALA A 43 -2.54 5.23 1.89
C ALA A 43 -3.72 5.24 0.90
N TYR A 44 -4.88 5.80 1.24
CA TYR A 44 -5.97 5.98 0.28
C TYR A 44 -5.69 7.09 -0.77
N ILE A 45 -4.86 8.08 -0.44
CA ILE A 45 -4.46 9.14 -1.39
C ILE A 45 -3.74 8.56 -2.62
N PRO A 46 -2.68 7.74 -2.49
CA PRO A 46 -2.05 7.12 -3.63
C PRO A 46 -2.98 6.12 -4.31
N VAL A 47 -3.89 5.43 -3.61
CA VAL A 47 -4.90 4.55 -4.24
C VAL A 47 -5.76 5.31 -5.25
N VAL A 48 -6.32 6.47 -4.86
CA VAL A 48 -7.09 7.34 -5.77
C VAL A 48 -6.21 7.81 -6.93
N THR A 49 -4.96 8.18 -6.64
CA THR A 49 -3.98 8.59 -7.66
C THR A 49 -3.70 7.46 -8.67
N GLY A 50 -3.59 6.22 -8.20
CA GLY A 50 -3.39 5.03 -9.02
C GLY A 50 -4.62 4.69 -9.87
N PHE A 51 -5.83 4.84 -9.34
CA PHE A 51 -7.07 4.70 -10.12
C PHE A 51 -7.11 5.74 -11.24
N TYR A 52 -6.84 7.01 -10.93
CA TYR A 52 -6.80 8.08 -11.92
C TYR A 52 -5.74 7.82 -12.99
N GLY A 53 -4.53 7.44 -12.56
CA GLY A 53 -3.42 7.11 -13.46
C GLY A 53 -3.75 5.94 -14.39
N THR A 54 -4.41 4.90 -13.87
CA THR A 54 -4.87 3.76 -14.67
C THR A 54 -5.97 4.17 -15.66
N TYR A 55 -6.96 4.94 -15.21
CA TYR A 55 -8.10 5.35 -16.05
C TYR A 55 -7.69 6.30 -17.18
N ARG A 56 -6.78 7.22 -16.90
CA ARG A 56 -6.28 8.21 -17.88
C ARG A 56 -5.04 7.75 -18.63
N ASN A 57 -4.53 6.53 -18.38
CA ASN A 57 -3.21 6.07 -18.86
C ASN A 57 -2.09 7.09 -18.59
N HIS A 58 -2.14 7.75 -17.43
CA HIS A 58 -1.20 8.82 -17.08
C HIS A 58 -0.01 8.25 -16.29
N ILE A 59 1.13 8.09 -16.99
CA ILE A 59 2.33 7.38 -16.49
C ILE A 59 2.86 7.99 -15.19
N LEU A 60 3.02 9.32 -15.13
CA LEU A 60 3.52 10.02 -13.93
C LEU A 60 2.69 9.70 -12.66
N LYS A 61 1.37 9.57 -12.81
CA LYS A 61 0.45 9.29 -11.68
C LYS A 61 0.58 7.85 -11.22
N LEU A 62 0.80 6.92 -12.15
CA LEU A 62 1.09 5.51 -11.84
C LEU A 62 2.45 5.37 -11.13
N GLN A 63 3.48 6.10 -11.56
CA GLN A 63 4.78 6.12 -10.86
C GLN A 63 4.65 6.68 -9.45
N GLN A 64 3.93 7.80 -9.26
CA GLN A 64 3.66 8.38 -7.94
C GLN A 64 2.93 7.39 -7.02
N PHE A 65 1.95 6.66 -7.55
CA PHE A 65 1.26 5.59 -6.81
C PHE A 65 2.27 4.53 -6.33
N ILE A 66 3.11 4.02 -7.22
CA ILE A 66 4.06 2.93 -6.90
C ILE A 66 5.09 3.35 -5.85
N ILE A 67 5.68 4.53 -5.99
CA ILE A 67 6.65 5.05 -5.01
C ILE A 67 5.99 5.20 -3.63
N THR A 68 4.77 5.74 -3.59
CA THR A 68 4.05 5.92 -2.32
C THR A 68 3.70 4.57 -1.69
N MET A 69 3.32 3.59 -2.52
CA MET A 69 3.05 2.22 -2.08
C MET A 69 4.30 1.52 -1.52
N MET A 70 5.47 1.76 -2.10
CA MET A 70 6.75 1.28 -1.55
C MET A 70 7.01 1.90 -0.17
N ALA A 71 6.86 3.22 -0.04
CA ALA A 71 7.06 3.91 1.23
C ALA A 71 6.10 3.39 2.31
N TYR A 72 4.83 3.17 1.94
CA TYR A 72 3.84 2.56 2.82
C TYR A 72 4.25 1.15 3.25
N PHE A 73 4.67 0.28 2.32
CA PHE A 73 5.15 -1.07 2.61
C PHE A 73 6.30 -1.09 3.62
N PHE A 74 7.35 -0.29 3.38
CA PHE A 74 8.48 -0.20 4.32
C PHE A 74 8.07 0.37 5.68
N GLY A 75 7.21 1.38 5.70
CA GLY A 75 6.69 1.94 6.94
C GLY A 75 5.91 0.91 7.76
N LYS A 76 5.07 0.08 7.12
CA LYS A 76 4.33 -1.00 7.80
C LYS A 76 5.24 -2.10 8.32
N ILE A 77 6.33 -2.43 7.62
CA ILE A 77 7.36 -3.35 8.13
C ILE A 77 8.01 -2.80 9.41
N VAL A 78 8.45 -1.53 9.39
CA VAL A 78 9.08 -0.89 10.55
C VAL A 78 8.12 -0.84 11.72
N LEU A 79 6.87 -0.45 11.47
CA LEU A 79 5.83 -0.36 12.49
C LEU A 79 5.47 -1.75 13.06
N SER A 80 5.39 -2.78 12.22
CA SER A 80 5.15 -4.15 12.67
C SER A 80 6.27 -4.65 13.59
N LYS A 81 7.55 -4.43 13.23
CA LYS A 81 8.68 -4.76 14.11
C LYS A 81 8.63 -4.01 15.43
N PHE A 82 8.23 -2.74 15.40
CA PHE A 82 8.06 -1.94 16.62
C PHE A 82 6.94 -2.52 17.50
N LEU A 83 5.76 -2.83 16.93
CA LEU A 83 4.62 -3.36 17.68
C LEU A 83 4.87 -4.76 18.27
N VAL A 84 5.60 -5.63 17.56
CA VAL A 84 6.00 -6.97 18.07
C VAL A 84 6.84 -6.88 19.35
N LEU A 85 7.60 -5.80 19.55
CA LEU A 85 8.34 -5.58 20.79
C LEU A 85 7.45 -5.27 22.00
N PHE A 86 6.20 -4.86 21.78
CA PHE A 86 5.29 -4.42 22.85
C PHE A 86 4.15 -5.41 23.15
N GLU A 87 3.70 -6.22 22.19
CA GLU A 87 2.68 -7.26 22.44
C GLU A 87 2.92 -8.49 21.55
N LEU A 88 3.27 -9.62 22.18
CA LEU A 88 3.27 -10.96 21.57
C LEU A 88 1.90 -11.65 21.66
N SER A 89 0.93 -11.09 22.39
CA SER A 89 -0.30 -11.79 22.80
C SER A 89 -1.50 -11.66 21.85
N LYS A 90 -1.54 -10.66 20.97
CA LYS A 90 -2.67 -10.45 20.04
C LYS A 90 -2.39 -11.01 18.64
N VAL A 91 -2.64 -12.31 18.49
CA VAL A 91 -2.41 -13.07 17.23
C VAL A 91 -3.15 -12.47 16.04
N GLU A 92 -4.40 -12.01 16.21
CA GLU A 92 -5.20 -11.42 15.13
C GLU A 92 -4.59 -10.13 14.56
N LEU A 93 -4.04 -9.28 15.43
CA LEU A 93 -3.35 -8.06 15.04
C LEU A 93 -2.10 -8.39 14.20
N ILE A 94 -1.30 -9.35 14.67
CA ILE A 94 -0.09 -9.80 13.97
C ILE A 94 -0.44 -10.35 12.58
N ILE A 95 -1.48 -11.18 12.47
CA ILE A 95 -1.96 -11.74 11.21
C ILE A 95 -2.41 -10.63 10.24
N SER A 96 -3.17 -9.64 10.73
CA SER A 96 -3.60 -8.49 9.93
C SER A 96 -2.42 -7.71 9.35
N TYR A 97 -1.43 -7.36 10.19
CA TYR A 97 -0.23 -6.66 9.73
C TYR A 97 0.54 -7.47 8.70
N GLN A 98 0.73 -8.77 8.93
CA GLN A 98 1.43 -9.63 7.98
C GLN A 98 0.69 -9.75 6.65
N LEU A 99 -0.63 -9.91 6.67
CA LEU A 99 -1.45 -9.89 5.46
C LEU A 99 -1.33 -8.56 4.71
N CYS A 100 -1.38 -7.43 5.41
CA CYS A 100 -1.26 -6.11 4.80
C CYS A 100 0.14 -5.90 4.18
N ILE A 101 1.21 -6.35 4.87
CA ILE A 101 2.59 -6.33 4.37
C ILE A 101 2.72 -7.24 3.14
N ILE A 102 2.27 -8.49 3.21
CA ILE A 102 2.36 -9.44 2.09
C ILE A 102 1.59 -8.90 0.88
N THR A 103 0.37 -8.41 1.06
CA THR A 103 -0.45 -7.88 -0.03
C THR A 103 0.15 -6.62 -0.63
N SER A 104 0.67 -5.68 0.17
CA SER A 104 1.36 -4.49 -0.36
C SER A 104 2.65 -4.85 -1.09
N GLY A 105 3.41 -5.84 -0.61
CA GLY A 105 4.56 -6.42 -1.32
C GLY A 105 4.18 -7.06 -2.65
N LEU A 106 3.11 -7.85 -2.69
CA LEU A 106 2.57 -8.40 -3.94
C LEU A 106 2.11 -7.30 -4.90
N CYS A 107 1.43 -6.27 -4.39
CA CYS A 107 1.00 -5.13 -5.20
C CYS A 107 2.20 -4.41 -5.84
N PHE A 108 3.32 -4.31 -5.13
CA PHE A 108 4.56 -3.77 -5.67
C PHE A 108 5.13 -4.67 -6.78
N VAL A 109 5.23 -5.98 -6.54
CA VAL A 109 5.72 -6.97 -7.54
C VAL A 109 4.90 -6.93 -8.82
N PHE A 110 3.57 -6.78 -8.73
CA PHE A 110 2.70 -6.67 -9.91
C PHE A 110 2.70 -5.29 -10.57
N ALA A 111 3.01 -4.22 -9.83
CA ALA A 111 3.06 -2.87 -10.37
C ALA A 111 4.38 -2.58 -11.12
N ILE A 112 5.48 -3.25 -10.78
CA ILE A 112 6.78 -3.12 -11.47
C ILE A 112 6.66 -3.47 -12.98
N PRO A 113 6.15 -4.64 -13.40
CA PRO A 113 5.98 -4.98 -14.81
C PRO A 113 5.09 -3.98 -15.57
N LEU A 114 4.08 -3.43 -14.90
CA LEU A 114 3.20 -2.40 -15.44
C LEU A 114 3.95 -1.10 -15.72
N THR A 115 4.90 -0.74 -14.85
CA THR A 115 5.73 0.45 -15.01
C THR A 115 6.73 0.27 -16.14
N VAL A 116 7.37 -0.91 -16.22
CA VAL A 116 8.34 -1.24 -17.27
C VAL A 116 7.66 -1.21 -18.65
N LYS A 117 6.49 -1.87 -18.80
CA LYS A 117 5.73 -1.82 -20.06
C LYS A 117 5.27 -0.42 -20.46
N LEU A 118 4.97 0.45 -19.49
CA LEU A 118 4.58 1.83 -19.77
C LEU A 118 5.78 2.69 -20.18
N LEU A 119 6.95 2.49 -19.55
CA LEU A 119 8.21 3.11 -19.95
C LEU A 119 8.65 2.67 -21.35
N GLU A 120 8.48 1.40 -21.70
CA GLU A 120 8.75 0.89 -23.05
C GLU A 120 7.87 1.61 -24.09
N LYS A 121 6.58 1.79 -23.81
CA LYS A 121 5.63 2.48 -24.68
C LYS A 121 5.89 3.99 -24.82
N GLU A 122 6.43 4.63 -23.79
CA GLU A 122 6.80 6.07 -23.83
C GLU A 122 8.13 6.30 -24.58
N ASN A 123 8.98 5.27 -24.66
CA ASN A 123 10.25 5.28 -25.38
C ASN A 123 10.16 4.66 -26.79
N GLU A 124 8.97 4.20 -27.23
CA GLU A 124 8.75 3.85 -28.63
C GLU A 124 8.88 5.13 -29.47
N PRO A 125 9.88 5.22 -30.38
CA PRO A 125 10.03 6.39 -31.24
C PRO A 125 8.79 6.53 -32.13
N GLU A 126 8.37 7.77 -32.42
CA GLU A 126 7.27 8.14 -33.34
C GLU A 126 7.45 7.65 -34.81
N SER A 127 8.31 6.66 -35.07
CA SER A 127 8.75 6.26 -36.40
C SER A 127 7.78 5.37 -37.19
N GLU A 128 6.55 5.14 -36.74
CA GLU A 128 5.56 4.31 -37.46
C GLU A 128 4.35 5.08 -38.02
N ILE A 129 4.34 6.42 -38.01
CA ILE A 129 3.32 7.22 -38.72
C ILE A 129 3.95 8.04 -39.84
N GLN A 130 4.60 7.36 -40.80
CA GLN A 130 4.79 7.87 -42.17
C GLN A 130 4.78 6.68 -43.15
N VAL A 131 3.59 6.29 -43.60
CA VAL A 131 3.38 5.64 -44.91
C VAL A 131 2.22 6.36 -45.59
#